data_AF-A0A6A4W316-F1
#
_entry.id   AF-A0A6A4W316-F1
#
_cell.length_a   1.000
_cell.length_b   1.000
_cell.length_c   1.000
_cell.angle_alpha   90.00
_cell.angle_beta   90.00
_cell.angle_gamma   90.00
#
_symmetry.space_group_name_H-M   'P 1'
#
loop_
_entity.id
_entity.type
_entity.pdbx_description
1 polymer ?
#
loop_
_entity_poly.entity_id
_entity_poly.type
_entity_poly.pdbx_seq_one_letter_code
_entity_poly.pdbx_strand_id
1 'polypeptide(L)'
;MLLINISSIIDFCFNRKLSVFADAPHLIKLVRTHAVDEKGGLVLPRGDGTMALRSRQCFLELLEVTRRELSPCHKLTHFHVDASGQATQRVYLAAQLFSNSVGKAMKMLLPMRQLQSEAILTRGSQ
;
A
#
# COMPACT_ATOMS: atom_id res chain seq x y z
N MET A 1 7.23 -19.09 -20.86
CA MET A 1 8.50 -18.53 -20.40
C MET A 1 9.14 -17.79 -21.59
N LEU A 2 8.81 -16.51 -21.75
CA LEU A 2 9.34 -15.67 -22.82
C LEU A 2 10.52 -14.91 -22.20
N LEU A 3 11.73 -15.45 -22.36
CA LEU A 3 12.97 -14.73 -22.06
C LEU A 3 13.12 -13.67 -23.15
N ILE A 4 12.60 -12.47 -22.90
CA ILE A 4 12.92 -11.30 -23.73
C ILE A 4 14.42 -11.03 -23.50
N ASN A 5 15.20 -11.25 -24.54
CA ASN A 5 16.65 -11.12 -24.50
C ASN A 5 17.00 -9.62 -24.45
N ILE A 6 17.23 -9.10 -23.24
CA ILE A 6 17.43 -7.65 -22.97
C ILE A 6 18.60 -7.07 -23.80
N SER A 7 19.55 -7.92 -24.23
CA SER A 7 20.67 -7.51 -25.06
C SER A 7 20.26 -6.92 -26.42
N SER A 8 19.13 -7.37 -27.01
CA SER A 8 18.72 -6.88 -28.34
C SER A 8 18.03 -5.51 -28.32
N ILE A 9 17.63 -5.00 -27.16
CA ILE A 9 17.02 -3.67 -27.01
C ILE A 9 18.09 -2.56 -26.98
N ILE A 10 19.29 -2.89 -26.48
CA ILE A 10 20.37 -1.92 -26.27
C ILE A 10 21.08 -1.59 -27.60
N ASP A 11 21.15 -2.53 -28.54
CA ASP A 11 21.91 -2.39 -29.78
C ASP A 11 21.26 -1.50 -30.87
N PHE A 12 19.96 -1.17 -30.77
CA PHE A 12 19.26 -0.43 -31.84
C PHE A 12 19.29 1.10 -31.70
N CYS A 13 19.79 1.67 -30.60
CA CYS A 13 19.75 3.13 -30.38
C CYS A 13 21.02 3.67 -29.73
N PHE A 14 22.02 3.95 -30.56
CA PHE A 14 23.19 4.74 -30.20
C PHE A 14 22.76 6.05 -29.49
N ASN A 15 23.27 6.24 -28.26
CA ASN A 15 23.28 7.48 -27.47
C ASN A 15 21.96 7.99 -26.83
N ARG A 16 20.97 7.12 -26.58
CA ARG A 16 19.74 7.51 -25.84
C ARG A 16 19.62 6.80 -24.49
N LYS A 17 19.26 7.55 -23.44
CA LYS A 17 18.93 7.00 -22.12
C LYS A 17 17.58 6.30 -22.20
N LEU A 18 17.57 4.99 -21.98
CA LEU A 18 16.36 4.18 -21.88
C LEU A 18 15.98 4.03 -20.40
N SER A 19 14.85 4.60 -20.00
CA SER A 19 14.30 4.44 -18.65
C SER A 19 13.23 3.37 -18.65
N VAL A 20 13.45 2.30 -17.89
CA VAL A 20 12.49 1.20 -17.71
C VAL A 20 11.70 1.47 -16.44
N PHE A 21 10.38 1.56 -16.56
CA PHE A 21 9.46 1.75 -15.43
C PHE A 21 8.61 0.50 -15.23
N ALA A 22 8.46 0.11 -13.98
CA ALA A 22 7.47 -0.89 -13.59
C ALA A 22 6.07 -0.28 -13.54
N ASP A 23 5.05 -1.10 -13.82
CA ASP A 23 3.66 -0.65 -13.75
C ASP A 23 3.24 -0.38 -12.29
N ALA A 24 3.02 0.89 -11.96
CA ALA A 24 2.67 1.33 -10.62
C ALA A 24 1.35 0.71 -10.08
N PRO A 25 0.25 0.62 -10.86
CA PRO A 25 -0.96 -0.11 -10.47
C PRO A 25 -0.69 -1.55 -10.02
N HIS A 26 0.14 -2.30 -10.75
CA HIS A 26 0.49 -3.67 -10.36
C HIS A 26 1.28 -3.72 -9.05
N LEU A 27 2.23 -2.81 -8.83
CA LEU A 27 3.00 -2.74 -7.58
C LEU A 27 2.11 -2.46 -6.37
N ILE A 28 1.18 -1.50 -6.47
CA ILE A 28 0.29 -1.14 -5.35
C ILE A 28 -0.61 -2.32 -4.97
N LYS A 29 -1.06 -3.12 -5.96
CA LYS A 29 -1.82 -4.35 -5.69
C LYS A 29 -1.00 -5.38 -4.91
N LEU A 30 0.25 -5.60 -5.31
CA LEU A 30 1.15 -6.52 -4.60
C LEU A 30 1.38 -6.07 -3.16
N VAL A 31 1.62 -4.77 -2.96
CA VAL A 31 1.78 -4.19 -1.62
C VAL A 31 0.54 -4.43 -0.76
N ARG A 32 -0.68 -4.23 -1.31
CA ARG A 32 -1.92 -4.56 -0.60
C ARG A 32 -1.95 -6.02 -0.20
N THR A 33 -1.69 -6.93 -1.14
CA THR A 33 -1.74 -8.38 -0.89
C THR A 33 -0.84 -8.76 0.28
N HIS A 34 0.40 -8.27 0.32
CA HIS A 34 1.31 -8.55 1.44
C HIS A 34 0.92 -7.86 2.75
N ALA A 35 0.30 -6.68 2.69
CA ALA A 35 -0.12 -5.94 3.89
C ALA A 35 -1.34 -6.55 4.60
N VAL A 36 -2.27 -7.14 3.82
CA VAL A 36 -3.52 -7.71 4.35
C VAL A 36 -3.46 -9.22 4.53
N ASP A 37 -2.37 -9.87 4.11
CA ASP A 37 -2.16 -11.30 4.34
C ASP A 37 -2.12 -11.63 5.84
N GLU A 38 -2.68 -12.78 6.24
CA GLU A 38 -2.86 -13.15 7.64
C GLU A 38 -1.53 -13.38 8.37
N LYS A 39 -0.55 -13.94 7.65
CA LYS A 39 0.82 -14.16 8.13
C LYS A 39 1.78 -13.07 7.67
N GLY A 40 1.26 -12.10 6.93
CA GLY A 40 2.03 -11.04 6.30
C GLY A 40 2.06 -9.76 7.11
N GLY A 41 2.70 -8.78 6.50
CA GLY A 41 2.74 -7.41 6.97
C GLY A 41 3.88 -6.65 6.32
N LEU A 42 3.78 -5.32 6.31
CA LEU A 42 4.85 -4.45 5.81
C LEU A 42 5.63 -3.91 7.00
N VAL A 43 6.94 -4.16 7.01
CA VAL A 43 7.85 -3.51 7.94
C VAL A 43 8.40 -2.27 7.23
N LEU A 44 8.10 -1.10 7.77
CA LEU A 44 8.48 0.18 7.16
C LEU A 44 9.46 0.91 8.08
N PRO A 45 10.61 1.35 7.56
CA PRO A 45 11.53 2.19 8.32
C PRO A 45 10.93 3.58 8.55
N ARG A 46 11.13 4.12 9.74
CA ARG A 46 10.69 5.46 10.14
C ARG A 46 11.88 6.43 10.11
N GLY A 47 11.59 7.72 9.98
CA GLY A 47 12.59 8.79 9.98
C GLY A 47 13.35 8.97 11.31
N ASP A 48 12.89 8.31 12.39
CA ASP A 48 13.55 8.28 13.70
C ASP A 48 14.41 7.01 13.92
N GLY A 49 14.57 6.17 12.90
CA GLY A 49 15.33 4.92 12.97
C GLY A 49 14.56 3.73 13.54
N THR A 50 13.29 3.89 13.92
CA THR A 50 12.44 2.77 14.36
C THR A 50 11.74 2.08 13.19
N MET A 51 11.19 0.88 13.43
CA MET A 51 10.46 0.10 12.42
C MET A 51 8.98 0.01 12.78
N ALA A 52 8.11 0.30 11.82
CA ALA A 52 6.67 0.16 11.97
C ALA A 52 6.15 -1.09 11.26
N LEU A 53 5.52 -2.01 11.99
CA LEU A 53 4.84 -3.17 11.40
C LEU A 53 3.42 -2.80 10.96
N ARG A 54 3.06 -3.18 9.74
CA ARG A 54 1.72 -3.05 9.18
C ARG A 54 1.11 -4.37 8.79
N SER A 55 0.30 -4.91 9.69
CA SER A 55 -0.48 -6.11 9.47
C SER A 55 -1.95 -5.79 9.19
N ARG A 56 -2.65 -6.79 8.67
CA ARG A 56 -4.11 -6.83 8.48
C ARG A 56 -4.89 -6.25 9.66
N GLN A 57 -4.46 -6.57 10.88
CA GLN A 57 -5.12 -6.16 12.13
C GLN A 57 -5.25 -4.64 12.26
N CYS A 58 -4.29 -3.87 11.75
CA CYS A 58 -4.34 -2.40 11.80
C CYS A 58 -5.57 -1.85 11.06
N PHE A 59 -5.93 -2.49 9.95
CA PHE A 59 -7.06 -2.06 9.11
C PHE A 59 -8.41 -2.52 9.68
N LEU A 60 -8.44 -3.70 10.31
CA LEU A 60 -9.63 -4.20 11.00
C LEU A 60 -9.99 -3.32 12.20
N GLU A 61 -9.02 -2.97 13.04
CA GLU A 61 -9.24 -2.05 14.17
C GLU A 61 -9.74 -0.69 13.68
N LEU A 62 -9.18 -0.18 12.59
CA LEU A 62 -9.65 1.08 12.01
C LEU A 62 -11.10 0.97 11.53
N LEU A 63 -11.48 -0.15 10.90
CA LEU A 63 -12.86 -0.39 10.45
C LEU A 63 -13.84 -0.42 11.64
N GLU A 64 -13.46 -1.04 12.75
CA GLU A 64 -14.28 -1.11 13.97
C GLU A 64 -14.50 0.28 14.58
N VAL A 65 -13.44 1.07 14.74
CA VAL A 65 -13.52 2.41 15.33
C VAL A 65 -14.31 3.37 14.44
N THR A 66 -14.25 3.17 13.12
CA THR A 66 -14.86 4.07 12.14
C THR A 66 -16.25 3.62 11.66
N ARG A 67 -16.88 2.65 12.36
CA ARG A 67 -18.23 2.12 12.07
C ARG A 67 -19.34 3.08 12.54
N ARG A 68 -19.36 4.29 11.99
CA ARG A 68 -20.37 5.33 12.24
C ARG A 68 -20.86 5.92 10.91
N GLU A 69 -22.07 6.50 10.90
CA GLU A 69 -22.64 7.11 9.69
C GLU A 69 -21.75 8.22 9.10
N LEU A 70 -21.12 9.02 9.98
CA LEU A 70 -20.10 10.00 9.60
C LEU A 70 -18.71 9.45 9.91
N SER A 71 -18.08 8.90 8.87
CA SER A 71 -16.77 8.25 8.95
C SER A 71 -15.74 8.99 8.09
N PRO A 72 -14.55 9.36 8.64
CA PRO A 72 -13.44 9.90 7.84
C PRO A 72 -12.96 8.92 6.76
N CYS A 73 -13.25 7.62 6.92
CA CYS A 73 -12.90 6.55 6.00
C CYS A 73 -14.14 5.86 5.40
N HIS A 74 -15.15 6.62 4.99
CA HIS A 74 -16.42 6.08 4.44
C HIS A 74 -16.26 5.11 3.25
N LYS A 75 -15.17 5.22 2.48
CA LYS A 75 -14.89 4.30 1.36
C LYS A 75 -14.33 2.96 1.82
N LEU A 76 -13.77 2.90 3.02
CA LEU A 76 -13.15 1.69 3.55
C LEU A 76 -14.23 0.74 4.05
N THR A 77 -14.17 -0.49 3.57
CA THR A 77 -15.11 -1.56 3.93
C THR A 77 -14.32 -2.84 4.21
N HIS A 78 -14.94 -3.84 4.86
CA HIS A 78 -14.32 -5.16 5.05
C HIS A 78 -13.81 -5.78 3.74
N PHE A 79 -14.47 -5.51 2.63
CA PHE A 79 -14.04 -5.95 1.31
C PHE A 79 -12.64 -5.47 0.91
N HIS A 80 -12.16 -4.34 1.45
CA HIS A 80 -10.80 -3.85 1.20
C HIS A 80 -9.72 -4.70 1.87
N VAL A 81 -10.08 -5.44 2.92
CA VAL A 81 -9.19 -6.34 3.65
C VAL A 81 -9.39 -7.77 3.14
N ASP A 82 -10.64 -8.20 3.03
CA ASP A 82 -11.01 -9.61 2.82
C ASP A 82 -11.14 -10.02 1.34
N ALA A 83 -10.89 -9.11 0.38
CA ALA A 83 -11.02 -9.45 -1.04
C ALA A 83 -10.08 -10.61 -1.43
N SER A 84 -10.66 -11.63 -2.04
CA SER A 84 -9.99 -12.84 -2.53
C SER A 84 -10.27 -13.07 -4.04
N GLY A 85 -9.51 -13.98 -4.65
CA GLY A 85 -9.67 -14.32 -6.07
C GLY A 85 -9.55 -13.12 -7.01
N GLN A 86 -10.49 -12.99 -7.95
CA GLN A 86 -10.51 -11.91 -8.96
C GLN A 86 -10.59 -10.51 -8.33
N ALA A 87 -11.16 -10.38 -7.13
CA ALA A 87 -11.26 -9.08 -6.47
C ALA A 87 -9.89 -8.52 -6.05
N THR A 88 -8.88 -9.38 -5.81
CA THR A 88 -7.50 -8.93 -5.51
C THR A 88 -6.86 -8.14 -6.65
N GLN A 89 -7.31 -8.36 -7.89
CA GLN A 89 -6.79 -7.69 -9.07
C GLN A 89 -7.31 -6.25 -9.23
N ARG A 90 -8.28 -5.83 -8.41
CA ARG A 90 -8.89 -4.50 -8.46
C ARG A 90 -7.96 -3.47 -7.81
N VAL A 91 -7.36 -2.62 -8.65
CA VAL A 91 -6.41 -1.57 -8.23
C VAL A 91 -7.05 -0.57 -7.26
N TYR A 92 -8.32 -0.23 -7.45
CA TYR A 92 -8.98 0.78 -6.63
C TYR A 92 -9.05 0.38 -5.15
N LEU A 93 -9.16 -0.92 -4.83
CA LEU A 93 -9.17 -1.40 -3.44
C LEU A 93 -7.85 -1.08 -2.74
N ALA A 94 -6.73 -1.30 -3.43
CA ALA A 94 -5.41 -0.99 -2.90
C ALA A 94 -5.17 0.52 -2.80
N ALA A 95 -5.59 1.29 -3.81
CA ALA A 95 -5.47 2.74 -3.79
C ALA A 95 -6.30 3.40 -2.68
N GLN A 96 -7.51 2.89 -2.41
CA GLN A 96 -8.36 3.40 -1.34
C GLN A 96 -7.84 2.99 0.04
N LEU A 97 -7.32 1.77 0.19
CA LEU A 97 -6.70 1.27 1.42
C LEU A 97 -5.48 2.12 1.83
N PHE A 98 -4.63 2.49 0.87
CA PHE A 98 -3.44 3.32 1.10
C PHE A 98 -3.66 4.81 0.83
N SER A 99 -4.87 5.31 1.09
CA SER A 99 -5.21 6.71 0.87
C SER A 99 -4.77 7.61 2.03
N ASN A 100 -4.59 8.92 1.75
CA ASN A 100 -4.23 9.92 2.75
C ASN A 100 -5.27 10.02 3.89
N SER A 101 -6.56 9.89 3.56
CA SER A 101 -7.64 9.89 4.56
C SER A 101 -7.51 8.73 5.56
N VAL A 102 -7.16 7.53 5.07
CA VAL A 102 -6.92 6.36 5.93
C VAL A 102 -5.68 6.58 6.80
N GLY A 103 -4.60 7.13 6.25
CA GLY A 103 -3.39 7.48 7.02
C GLY A 103 -3.67 8.48 8.16
N LYS A 104 -4.43 9.55 7.86
CA LYS A 104 -4.84 10.53 8.88
C LYS A 104 -5.77 9.93 9.93
N ALA A 105 -6.74 9.11 9.52
CA ALA A 105 -7.65 8.44 10.44
C ALA A 105 -6.90 7.47 11.36
N MET A 106 -5.95 6.69 10.83
CA MET A 106 -5.06 5.87 11.66
C MET A 106 -4.29 6.70 12.69
N LYS A 107 -3.79 7.88 12.30
CA LYS A 107 -3.04 8.76 13.21
C LYS A 107 -3.89 9.28 14.37
N MET A 108 -5.12 9.66 14.07
CA MET A 108 -6.03 10.29 15.02
C MET A 108 -6.74 9.28 15.92
N LEU A 109 -7.19 8.16 15.35
CA LEU A 109 -8.09 7.22 16.03
C LEU A 109 -7.36 6.05 16.70
N LEU A 110 -6.14 5.74 16.28
CA LEU A 110 -5.33 4.67 16.84
C LEU A 110 -4.03 5.27 17.44
N PRO A 111 -4.11 5.96 18.60
CA PRO A 111 -2.97 6.65 19.19
C PRO A 111 -1.81 5.71 19.52
N MET A 112 -2.11 4.48 19.97
CA MET A 112 -1.11 3.42 20.21
C MET A 112 -0.42 2.91 18.94
N ARG A 113 -0.92 3.30 17.76
CA ARG A 113 -0.37 2.99 16.43
C ARG A 113 0.03 4.27 15.68
N GLN A 114 0.29 5.39 16.37
CA GLN A 114 0.79 6.62 15.74
C GLN A 114 2.08 6.38 14.93
N LEU A 115 3.00 5.58 15.49
CA LEU A 115 4.23 5.12 14.83
C LEU A 115 3.95 4.51 13.45
N GLN A 116 2.84 3.78 13.39
CA GLN A 116 2.36 3.21 12.16
C GLN A 116 1.85 4.38 11.28
N SER A 117 0.86 5.17 11.70
CA SER A 117 0.21 6.17 10.83
C SER A 117 1.15 7.07 10.01
N GLU A 118 2.31 7.42 10.56
CA GLU A 118 3.32 8.26 9.93
C GLU A 118 3.90 7.66 8.65
N ALA A 119 4.09 6.33 8.59
CA ALA A 119 4.63 5.68 7.40
C ALA A 119 3.71 5.77 6.17
N ILE A 120 2.39 5.96 6.36
CA ILE A 120 1.44 6.21 5.26
C ILE A 120 1.50 7.69 4.82
N LEU A 121 1.85 8.58 5.75
CA LEU A 121 1.83 10.02 5.56
C LEU A 121 3.15 10.59 5.04
N THR A 122 4.28 9.92 5.27
CA THR A 122 5.58 10.28 4.68
C THR A 122 5.56 10.09 3.16
N ARG A 123 4.95 11.07 2.48
CA ARG A 123 5.26 11.42 1.09
C ARG A 123 6.59 12.16 1.10
N GLY A 124 7.47 11.82 0.15
CA GLY A 124 8.85 12.29 0.00
C GLY A 124 9.19 13.65 0.60
N SER A 125 9.89 13.62 1.74
CA SER A 125 10.80 14.68 2.17
C SER A 125 12.21 14.10 2.21
N GLN A 126 12.69 13.73 1.03
CA GLN A 126 14.10 13.74 0.64
C GLN A 126 14.18 14.29 -0.78
#